data_AF-A0A2G6R574-F1
#
_entry.id   AF-A0A2G6R574-F1
#
_cell.length_a   1.000
_cell.length_b   1.000
_cell.length_c   1.000
_cell.angle_alpha   90.00
_cell.angle_beta   90.00
_cell.angle_gamma   90.00
#
_symmetry.space_group_name_H-M   'P 1'
#
loop_
_entity.id
_entity.type
_entity.pdbx_description
1 polymer ?
#
loop_
_entity_poly.entity_id
_entity_poly.type
_entity_poly.pdbx_seq_one_letter_code
_entity_poly.pdbx_strand_id
1 'polypeptide(L)'
;MPHILLEPHDDIDIVKSKTFHFIAKGRYDQKICAVVENKEFLLTKVKKNGNILVKIDNATRLTPVSLMKKTLNQYVEESNAKLLFTNTNATDTKIKAEETYIKNIEYFVSDFKTNKEIWVEVGFGSGVHLLHQALQNPDKLIIGLEIHYPSIEQVLKQLKIQNITNVLIVNYDARLFLEFLDSNVVGRVFVHFPVPWDKKPHRRVMSVGFIQECMRVLKVAGTLELRTDSPNYFEYCSSLLEHFKAYPNKILKNKDLDVTSKYEARWKRQEKDIWDITITSIEESAPIEFDSDFSFDSAYNIEEIKEKLPKNPIVGGEFLVNFEDCYDVENKLREKGLLIKVTFGSFNRPVTKYLLLEEGKARYFQGEPIKTKTNLLAHQKILEILK
;
A
#
# COMPACT_ATOMS: atom_id res chain seq x y z
N MET A 1 0.94 14.54 -13.08
CA MET A 1 -0.31 13.79 -13.30
C MET A 1 -1.04 14.40 -14.49
N PRO A 2 -1.66 13.60 -15.38
CA PRO A 2 -2.42 14.13 -16.51
C PRO A 2 -3.56 15.05 -16.07
N HIS A 3 -3.70 16.19 -16.74
CA HIS A 3 -4.78 17.16 -16.53
C HIS A 3 -4.95 18.06 -17.77
N ILE A 4 -6.12 18.70 -17.82
CA ILE A 4 -6.51 19.66 -18.85
C ILE A 4 -7.09 20.93 -18.21
N LEU A 5 -6.91 22.07 -18.86
CA LEU A 5 -7.52 23.34 -18.48
C LEU A 5 -8.45 23.79 -19.61
N LEU A 6 -9.69 24.12 -19.26
CA LEU A 6 -10.78 24.46 -20.17
C LEU A 6 -11.39 25.81 -19.79
N GLU A 7 -11.97 26.51 -20.77
CA GLU A 7 -12.90 27.62 -20.46
C GLU A 7 -14.13 27.12 -19.67
N PRO A 8 -14.86 27.99 -18.96
CA PRO A 8 -16.13 27.65 -18.33
C PRO A 8 -17.09 26.98 -19.32
N HIS A 9 -17.69 25.88 -18.90
CA HIS A 9 -18.62 25.07 -19.68
C HIS A 9 -19.58 24.33 -18.75
N ASP A 10 -20.73 23.95 -19.28
CA ASP A 10 -21.73 23.16 -18.58
C ASP A 10 -21.23 21.73 -18.30
N ASP A 11 -22.00 20.97 -17.53
CA ASP A 11 -21.71 19.57 -17.29
C ASP A 11 -21.94 18.74 -18.57
N ILE A 12 -21.13 17.71 -18.78
CA ILE A 12 -21.28 16.78 -19.90
C ILE A 12 -22.62 16.03 -19.80
N ASP A 13 -23.21 15.72 -20.96
CA ASP A 13 -24.44 14.92 -21.04
C ASP A 13 -24.14 13.43 -20.80
N ILE A 14 -24.11 13.03 -19.54
CA ILE A 14 -23.83 11.64 -19.13
C ILE A 14 -24.85 10.62 -19.65
N VAL A 15 -26.08 11.06 -19.98
CA VAL A 15 -27.12 10.17 -20.53
C VAL A 15 -26.74 9.72 -21.93
N LYS A 16 -26.14 10.60 -22.74
CA LYS A 16 -25.67 10.30 -24.10
C LYS A 16 -24.24 9.74 -24.14
N SER A 17 -23.43 10.03 -23.13
CA SER A 17 -22.04 9.59 -23.10
C SER A 17 -21.92 8.06 -23.03
N LYS A 18 -20.99 7.48 -23.78
CA LYS A 18 -20.59 6.08 -23.62
C LYS A 18 -19.54 5.90 -22.53
N THR A 19 -18.73 6.93 -22.29
CA THR A 19 -17.57 6.87 -21.38
C THR A 19 -17.89 7.38 -20.00
N PHE A 20 -18.69 8.44 -19.86
CA PHE A 20 -18.99 9.03 -18.57
C PHE A 20 -20.35 8.55 -18.04
N HIS A 21 -20.36 8.07 -16.80
CA HIS A 21 -21.49 7.30 -16.27
C HIS A 21 -22.27 8.01 -15.18
N PHE A 22 -21.61 8.81 -14.34
CA PHE A 22 -22.28 9.66 -13.37
C PHE A 22 -21.45 10.90 -13.08
N ILE A 23 -22.11 11.93 -12.56
CA ILE A 23 -21.47 13.12 -11.98
C ILE A 23 -21.83 13.15 -10.50
N ALA A 24 -20.83 13.29 -9.64
CA ALA A 24 -21.00 13.48 -8.21
C ALA A 24 -20.61 14.91 -7.82
N LYS A 25 -21.56 15.69 -7.32
CA LYS A 25 -21.39 17.11 -7.02
C LYS A 25 -21.05 17.27 -5.53
N GLY A 26 -19.87 17.81 -5.26
CA GLY A 26 -19.39 18.08 -3.90
C GLY A 26 -19.40 19.58 -3.60
N ARG A 27 -18.90 19.95 -2.42
CA ARG A 27 -18.87 21.35 -1.98
C ARG A 27 -17.90 22.21 -2.78
N TYR A 28 -16.75 21.66 -3.15
CA TYR A 28 -15.65 22.41 -3.76
C TYR A 28 -15.24 21.91 -5.15
N ASP A 29 -15.47 20.63 -5.42
CA ASP A 29 -15.18 19.98 -6.68
C ASP A 29 -16.33 19.06 -7.11
N GLN A 30 -16.28 18.62 -8.36
CA GLN A 30 -17.17 17.60 -8.90
C GLN A 30 -16.33 16.38 -9.28
N LYS A 31 -16.85 15.18 -9.02
CA LYS A 31 -16.31 13.92 -9.53
C LYS A 31 -17.09 13.49 -10.75
N ILE A 32 -16.40 13.02 -11.77
CA ILE A 32 -17.01 12.52 -13.00
C ILE A 32 -16.52 11.09 -13.18
N CYS A 33 -17.43 10.13 -13.13
CA CYS A 33 -17.10 8.73 -13.35
C CYS A 33 -16.91 8.46 -14.83
N ALA A 34 -15.74 7.90 -15.16
CA ALA A 34 -15.42 7.40 -16.47
C ALA A 34 -15.23 5.87 -16.42
N VAL A 35 -15.79 5.18 -17.41
CA VAL A 35 -15.63 3.73 -17.59
C VAL A 35 -14.97 3.48 -18.94
N VAL A 36 -13.79 2.87 -18.91
CA VAL A 36 -13.01 2.52 -20.11
C VAL A 36 -12.45 1.12 -19.93
N GLU A 37 -12.62 0.26 -20.95
CA GLU A 37 -12.17 -1.15 -20.90
C GLU A 37 -12.66 -1.89 -19.63
N ASN A 38 -13.94 -1.70 -19.27
CA ASN A 38 -14.57 -2.25 -18.07
C ASN A 38 -13.91 -1.83 -16.73
N LYS A 39 -13.09 -0.78 -16.73
CA LYS A 39 -12.50 -0.18 -15.54
C LYS A 39 -13.10 1.20 -15.29
N GLU A 40 -13.68 1.38 -14.13
CA GLU A 40 -14.20 2.67 -13.66
C GLU A 40 -13.08 3.49 -13.01
N PHE A 41 -13.12 4.81 -13.11
CA PHE A 41 -12.30 5.76 -12.35
C PHE A 41 -12.92 7.15 -12.33
N LEU A 42 -12.41 8.06 -11.49
CA LEU A 42 -12.94 9.41 -11.36
C LEU A 42 -12.01 10.47 -11.96
N LEU A 43 -12.61 11.40 -12.68
CA LEU A 43 -12.03 12.72 -12.92
C LEU A 43 -12.48 13.68 -11.82
N THR A 44 -11.64 14.65 -11.51
CA THR A 44 -11.98 15.79 -10.64
C THR A 44 -12.07 17.05 -11.48
N LYS A 45 -13.26 17.67 -11.52
CA LYS A 45 -13.54 18.98 -12.13
C LYS A 45 -13.58 20.03 -11.03
N VAL A 46 -12.75 21.07 -11.14
CA VAL A 46 -12.65 22.15 -10.14
C VAL A 46 -12.41 23.50 -10.82
N LYS A 47 -12.98 24.57 -10.26
CA LYS A 47 -12.74 25.94 -10.72
C LYS A 47 -11.31 26.37 -10.36
N LYS A 48 -10.59 26.96 -11.30
CA LYS A 48 -9.22 27.48 -11.10
C LYS A 48 -9.03 28.76 -11.92
N ASN A 49 -8.82 29.89 -11.25
CA ASN A 49 -8.57 31.21 -11.87
C ASN A 49 -9.61 31.58 -12.95
N GLY A 50 -10.90 31.39 -12.66
CA GLY A 50 -11.99 31.64 -13.60
C GLY A 50 -12.19 30.59 -14.70
N ASN A 51 -11.30 29.59 -14.78
CA ASN A 51 -11.36 28.48 -15.74
C ASN A 51 -11.71 27.16 -15.03
N ILE A 52 -11.83 26.08 -15.81
CA ILE A 52 -12.10 24.73 -15.30
C ILE A 52 -10.87 23.85 -15.45
N LEU A 53 -10.35 23.35 -14.33
CA LEU A 53 -9.32 22.32 -14.30
C LEU A 53 -9.98 20.95 -14.18
N VAL A 54 -9.69 20.05 -15.12
CA VAL A 54 -10.09 18.65 -15.03
C VAL A 54 -8.82 17.79 -14.92
N LYS A 55 -8.76 16.99 -13.87
CA LYS A 55 -7.60 16.14 -13.54
C LYS A 55 -8.05 14.73 -13.15
N ILE A 56 -7.14 13.78 -13.18
CA ILE A 56 -7.39 12.45 -12.64
C ILE A 56 -7.51 12.53 -11.11
N ASP A 57 -8.47 11.83 -10.52
CA ASP A 57 -8.53 11.64 -9.07
C ASP A 57 -7.45 10.65 -8.62
N ASN A 58 -6.65 11.06 -7.63
CA ASN A 58 -5.50 10.27 -7.18
C ASN A 58 -5.88 8.90 -6.62
N ALA A 59 -7.02 8.80 -5.95
CA ALA A 59 -7.44 7.58 -5.25
C ALA A 59 -8.03 6.54 -6.21
N THR A 60 -8.39 6.94 -7.43
CA THR A 60 -9.00 6.04 -8.42
C THR A 60 -8.17 5.86 -9.69
N ARG A 61 -6.87 6.15 -9.62
CA ARG A 61 -5.97 6.12 -10.79
C ARG A 61 -5.87 4.71 -11.40
N LEU A 62 -5.94 4.62 -12.73
CA LEU A 62 -5.76 3.37 -13.48
C LEU A 62 -4.34 3.18 -14.02
N THR A 63 -4.01 1.94 -14.38
CA THR A 63 -2.84 1.58 -15.18
C THR A 63 -3.30 0.77 -16.40
N PRO A 64 -2.82 1.08 -17.62
CA PRO A 64 -1.78 2.06 -17.96
C PRO A 64 -2.27 3.53 -17.96
N VAL A 65 -1.34 4.47 -17.80
CA VAL A 65 -1.63 5.92 -17.77
C VAL A 65 -2.23 6.45 -19.07
N SER A 66 -1.96 5.76 -20.18
CA SER A 66 -2.51 6.09 -21.50
C SER A 66 -4.04 6.04 -21.55
N LEU A 67 -4.69 5.15 -20.81
CA LEU A 67 -6.17 5.09 -20.73
C LEU A 67 -6.73 6.40 -20.18
N MET A 68 -6.21 6.86 -19.05
CA MET A 68 -6.64 8.12 -18.42
C MET A 68 -6.38 9.35 -19.28
N LYS A 69 -5.26 9.37 -20.02
CA LYS A 69 -4.94 10.45 -20.97
C LYS A 69 -5.96 10.51 -22.11
N LYS A 70 -6.33 9.36 -22.69
CA LYS A 70 -7.37 9.27 -23.73
C LYS A 70 -8.72 9.75 -23.19
N THR A 71 -9.11 9.35 -21.98
CA THR A 71 -10.36 9.80 -21.36
C THR A 71 -10.42 11.31 -21.15
N LEU A 72 -9.31 11.95 -20.75
CA LEU A 72 -9.27 13.42 -20.64
C LEU A 72 -9.50 14.08 -22.00
N ASN A 73 -8.93 13.56 -23.08
CA ASN A 73 -9.17 14.09 -24.42
C ASN A 73 -10.64 13.89 -24.83
N GLN A 74 -11.23 12.72 -24.53
CA GLN A 74 -12.65 12.46 -24.76
C GLN A 74 -13.56 13.41 -23.95
N TYR A 75 -13.16 13.78 -22.74
CA TYR A 75 -13.88 14.80 -21.96
C TYR A 75 -13.91 16.15 -22.70
N VAL A 76 -12.80 16.58 -23.32
CA VAL A 76 -12.75 17.82 -24.12
C VAL A 76 -13.76 17.76 -25.27
N GLU A 77 -13.80 16.63 -25.99
CA GLU A 77 -14.71 16.42 -27.12
C GLU A 77 -16.18 16.45 -26.68
N GLU A 78 -16.54 15.70 -25.62
CA GLU A 78 -17.93 15.60 -25.17
C GLU A 78 -18.44 16.86 -24.45
N SER A 79 -17.55 17.63 -23.83
CA SER A 79 -17.91 18.91 -23.19
C SER A 79 -18.08 20.06 -24.18
N ASN A 80 -17.62 19.90 -25.43
CA ASN A 80 -17.50 20.99 -26.41
C ASN A 80 -16.76 22.24 -25.87
N ALA A 81 -15.94 22.06 -24.83
CA ALA A 81 -15.26 23.15 -24.17
C ALA A 81 -13.98 23.54 -24.92
N LYS A 82 -13.67 24.84 -24.94
CA LYS A 82 -12.42 25.32 -25.52
C LYS A 82 -11.23 24.93 -24.63
N LEU A 83 -10.31 24.16 -25.21
CA LEU A 83 -9.08 23.71 -24.54
C LEU A 83 -8.06 24.86 -24.45
N LEU A 84 -7.66 25.19 -23.23
CA LEU A 84 -6.63 26.19 -22.95
C LEU A 84 -5.25 25.55 -22.77
N PHE A 85 -5.18 24.37 -22.14
CA PHE A 85 -3.93 23.65 -21.88
C PHE A 85 -4.16 22.15 -21.69
N THR A 86 -3.18 21.33 -22.11
CA THR A 86 -3.14 19.89 -21.83
C THR A 86 -1.70 19.41 -21.65
N ASN A 87 -1.50 18.44 -20.77
CA ASN A 87 -0.24 17.70 -20.64
C ASN A 87 -0.38 16.20 -20.93
N THR A 88 -1.38 15.81 -21.73
CA THR A 88 -1.68 14.40 -22.04
C THR A 88 -0.75 13.79 -23.10
N ASN A 89 0.12 14.56 -23.75
CA ASN A 89 1.04 14.07 -24.79
C ASN A 89 1.97 12.94 -24.29
N ALA A 90 2.16 11.90 -25.11
CA ALA A 90 2.71 10.60 -24.72
C ALA A 90 4.26 10.55 -24.70
N THR A 91 4.82 9.92 -23.67
CA THR A 91 6.13 9.27 -23.70
C THR A 91 5.97 7.88 -23.06
N ASP A 92 5.71 6.89 -23.91
CA ASP A 92 5.54 5.48 -23.54
C ASP A 92 6.88 4.73 -23.64
N THR A 93 7.78 4.87 -22.65
CA THR A 93 9.12 4.24 -22.78
C THR A 93 9.76 3.64 -21.54
N LYS A 94 9.05 3.38 -20.43
CA LYS A 94 9.71 2.80 -19.23
C LYS A 94 9.14 1.53 -18.58
N ILE A 95 8.06 0.93 -19.08
CA ILE A 95 7.27 -0.03 -18.27
C ILE A 95 7.81 -1.48 -18.28
N LYS A 96 8.52 -1.95 -19.31
CA LYS A 96 8.73 -3.40 -19.51
C LYS A 96 9.72 -4.11 -18.56
N ALA A 97 10.63 -3.42 -17.89
CA ALA A 97 11.63 -4.07 -17.03
C ALA A 97 11.17 -4.21 -15.57
N GLU A 98 10.17 -3.45 -15.15
CA GLU A 98 9.72 -3.37 -13.75
C GLU A 98 8.86 -4.57 -13.34
N GLU A 99 8.05 -5.11 -14.26
CA GLU A 99 7.04 -6.15 -13.96
C GLU A 99 7.61 -7.55 -13.61
N THR A 100 8.85 -7.85 -14.02
CA THR A 100 9.46 -9.18 -13.77
C THR A 100 9.86 -9.36 -12.31
N TYR A 101 10.49 -8.34 -11.73
CA TYR A 101 11.09 -8.42 -10.39
C TYR A 101 10.34 -7.61 -9.34
N ILE A 102 9.77 -6.45 -9.71
CA ILE A 102 8.95 -5.68 -8.78
C ILE A 102 7.54 -6.29 -8.79
N LYS A 103 7.10 -6.74 -7.62
CA LYS A 103 5.72 -7.18 -7.41
C LYS A 103 5.00 -6.16 -6.55
N ASN A 104 3.78 -5.83 -6.95
CA ASN A 104 2.86 -5.06 -6.13
C ASN A 104 2.17 -5.97 -5.13
N ILE A 105 1.42 -5.38 -4.21
CA ILE A 105 0.76 -6.15 -3.16
C ILE A 105 -0.39 -7.00 -3.70
N GLU A 106 -1.04 -6.55 -4.77
CA GLU A 106 -2.10 -7.29 -5.44
C GLU A 106 -1.60 -8.66 -5.91
N TYR A 107 -0.39 -8.75 -6.48
CA TYR A 107 0.23 -10.02 -6.85
C TYR A 107 0.35 -10.99 -5.67
N PHE A 108 0.67 -10.51 -4.46
CA PHE A 108 0.74 -11.36 -3.27
C PHE A 108 -0.62 -11.86 -2.80
N VAL A 109 -1.68 -11.10 -3.05
CA VAL A 109 -3.05 -11.46 -2.69
C VAL A 109 -3.67 -12.45 -3.69
N SER A 110 -3.44 -12.26 -4.99
CA SER A 110 -4.13 -13.03 -6.04
C SER A 110 -3.33 -14.19 -6.63
N ASP A 111 -2.02 -14.00 -6.84
CA ASP A 111 -1.25 -14.82 -7.78
C ASP A 111 -0.03 -15.50 -7.15
N PHE A 112 0.42 -15.03 -5.99
CA PHE A 112 1.64 -15.50 -5.37
C PHE A 112 1.50 -16.94 -4.90
N LYS A 113 2.32 -17.81 -5.51
CA LYS A 113 2.49 -19.20 -5.12
C LYS A 113 3.96 -19.56 -5.26
N THR A 114 4.49 -20.29 -4.29
CA THR A 114 5.86 -20.79 -4.32
C THR A 114 5.95 -22.10 -3.57
N ASN A 115 6.81 -23.00 -4.06
CA ASN A 115 7.23 -24.20 -3.32
C ASN A 115 8.61 -24.03 -2.67
N LYS A 116 9.30 -22.91 -2.97
CA LYS A 116 10.57 -22.55 -2.34
C LYS A 116 10.31 -22.00 -0.96
N GLU A 117 11.19 -22.36 -0.03
CA GLU A 117 11.23 -21.71 1.28
C GLU A 117 11.50 -20.21 1.13
N ILE A 118 10.71 -19.40 1.82
CA ILE A 118 10.73 -17.94 1.71
C ILE A 118 11.64 -17.35 2.77
N TRP A 119 12.56 -16.48 2.37
CA TRP A 119 13.28 -15.57 3.26
C TRP A 119 12.88 -14.13 2.96
N VAL A 120 12.76 -13.30 3.98
CA VAL A 120 12.35 -11.89 3.85
C VAL A 120 13.47 -10.99 4.35
N GLU A 121 13.83 -9.96 3.59
CA GLU A 121 14.75 -8.92 4.04
C GLU A 121 14.05 -7.56 4.06
N VAL A 122 13.97 -6.97 5.25
CA VAL A 122 13.33 -5.68 5.51
C VAL A 122 14.35 -4.55 5.42
N GLY A 123 14.10 -3.61 4.52
CA GLY A 123 14.95 -2.44 4.33
C GLY A 123 16.32 -2.81 3.77
N PHE A 124 16.35 -3.59 2.67
CA PHE A 124 17.59 -4.12 2.10
C PHE A 124 18.60 -3.05 1.66
N GLY A 125 18.19 -1.78 1.50
CA GLY A 125 19.07 -0.67 1.15
C GLY A 125 19.83 -0.93 -0.15
N SER A 126 21.16 -0.96 -0.10
CA SER A 126 21.98 -1.26 -1.29
C SER A 126 21.82 -2.69 -1.85
N GLY A 127 21.15 -3.58 -1.10
CA GLY A 127 20.87 -4.97 -1.49
C GLY A 127 22.06 -5.92 -1.42
N VAL A 128 23.18 -5.51 -0.82
CA VAL A 128 24.39 -6.36 -0.73
C VAL A 128 24.11 -7.70 -0.05
N HIS A 129 23.41 -7.67 1.09
CA HIS A 129 23.04 -8.90 1.81
C HIS A 129 21.99 -9.70 1.03
N LEU A 130 20.92 -9.03 0.57
CA LEU A 130 19.87 -9.64 -0.27
C LEU A 130 20.43 -10.42 -1.47
N LEU A 131 21.30 -9.78 -2.26
CA LEU A 131 21.90 -10.37 -3.46
C LEU A 131 22.83 -11.53 -3.10
N HIS A 132 23.61 -11.41 -2.02
CA HIS A 132 24.46 -12.48 -1.54
C HIS A 132 23.64 -13.71 -1.13
N GLN A 133 22.58 -13.52 -0.33
CA GLN A 133 21.71 -14.62 0.08
C GLN A 133 21.06 -15.29 -1.13
N ALA A 134 20.64 -14.51 -2.13
CA ALA A 134 20.00 -15.03 -3.32
C ALA A 134 20.94 -15.92 -4.15
N LEU A 135 22.20 -15.51 -4.28
CA LEU A 135 23.24 -16.28 -4.98
C LEU A 135 23.63 -17.56 -4.24
N GLN A 136 23.78 -17.51 -2.91
CA GLN A 136 24.21 -18.65 -2.11
C GLN A 136 23.08 -19.68 -1.91
N ASN A 137 21.82 -19.27 -2.04
CA ASN A 137 20.66 -20.10 -1.75
C ASN A 137 19.65 -20.09 -2.93
N PRO A 138 20.02 -20.62 -4.11
CA PRO A 138 19.18 -20.58 -5.31
C PRO A 138 17.86 -21.36 -5.17
N ASP A 139 17.79 -22.29 -4.22
CA ASP A 139 16.60 -23.06 -3.85
C ASP A 139 15.60 -22.28 -2.97
N LYS A 140 16.03 -21.14 -2.39
CA LYS A 140 15.18 -20.26 -1.59
C LYS A 140 14.62 -19.14 -2.45
N LEU A 141 13.44 -18.65 -2.09
CA LEU A 141 12.87 -17.42 -2.63
C LEU A 141 13.14 -16.29 -1.65
N ILE A 142 13.78 -15.21 -2.10
CA ILE A 142 14.05 -14.06 -1.24
C ILE A 142 13.12 -12.90 -1.61
N ILE A 143 12.37 -12.41 -0.64
CA ILE A 143 11.49 -11.25 -0.77
C ILE A 143 12.18 -10.05 -0.13
N GLY A 144 12.59 -9.09 -0.95
CA GLY A 144 13.21 -7.84 -0.50
C GLY A 144 12.18 -6.72 -0.39
N LEU A 145 12.05 -6.13 0.80
CA LEU A 145 11.16 -4.99 1.08
C LEU A 145 11.97 -3.70 1.20
N GLU A 146 11.62 -2.67 0.43
CA GLU A 146 12.28 -1.36 0.47
C GLU A 146 11.33 -0.26 0.01
N ILE A 147 11.43 0.93 0.60
CA ILE A 147 10.63 2.12 0.25
C ILE A 147 11.43 3.17 -0.52
N HIS A 148 12.77 3.11 -0.46
CA HIS A 148 13.66 4.02 -1.15
C HIS A 148 13.86 3.59 -2.61
N TYR A 149 13.16 4.26 -3.53
CA TYR A 149 13.17 3.90 -4.96
C TYR A 149 14.57 3.80 -5.61
N PRO A 150 15.55 4.69 -5.34
CA PRO A 150 16.89 4.55 -5.91
C PRO A 150 17.60 3.25 -5.47
N SER A 151 17.36 2.80 -4.24
CA SER A 151 17.88 1.51 -3.73
C SER A 151 17.29 0.34 -4.51
N ILE A 152 15.98 0.38 -4.76
CA ILE A 152 15.26 -0.60 -5.58
C ILE A 152 15.86 -0.66 -6.98
N GLU A 153 16.01 0.47 -7.68
CA GLU A 153 16.59 0.52 -9.02
C GLU A 153 18.01 -0.06 -9.08
N GLN A 154 18.82 0.18 -8.04
CA GLN A 154 20.16 -0.38 -7.95
C GLN A 154 20.11 -1.91 -7.89
N VAL A 155 19.26 -2.48 -7.05
CA VAL A 155 19.12 -3.94 -6.91
C VAL A 155 18.58 -4.58 -8.19
N LEU A 156 17.57 -3.99 -8.82
CA LEU A 156 17.01 -4.50 -10.07
C LEU A 156 18.05 -4.62 -11.19
N LYS A 157 18.96 -3.63 -11.29
CA LYS A 157 20.07 -3.70 -12.24
C LYS A 157 21.00 -4.87 -11.93
N GLN A 158 21.31 -5.11 -10.65
CA GLN A 158 22.17 -6.23 -10.24
C GLN A 158 21.53 -7.58 -10.47
N LEU A 159 20.24 -7.76 -10.16
CA LEU A 159 19.49 -8.98 -10.44
C LEU A 159 19.58 -9.35 -11.93
N LYS A 160 19.44 -8.35 -12.81
CA LYS A 160 19.55 -8.54 -14.26
C LYS A 160 20.98 -8.87 -14.70
N ILE A 161 21.99 -8.13 -14.22
CA ILE A 161 23.40 -8.34 -14.59
C ILE A 161 23.88 -9.74 -14.16
N GLN A 162 23.45 -10.19 -12.99
CA GLN A 162 23.88 -11.45 -12.39
C GLN A 162 22.94 -12.62 -12.71
N ASN A 163 21.87 -12.39 -13.49
CA ASN A 163 20.83 -13.38 -13.82
C ASN A 163 20.23 -14.08 -12.58
N ILE A 164 20.03 -13.34 -11.50
CA ILE A 164 19.39 -13.85 -10.28
C ILE A 164 17.87 -13.87 -10.51
N THR A 165 17.24 -15.03 -10.34
CA THR A 165 15.80 -15.24 -10.64
C THR A 165 14.96 -15.59 -9.40
N ASN A 166 15.60 -15.81 -8.26
CA ASN A 166 14.96 -16.21 -7.00
C ASN A 166 14.74 -15.04 -6.04
N VAL A 167 14.55 -13.83 -6.57
CA VAL A 167 14.29 -12.61 -5.78
C VAL A 167 13.02 -11.91 -6.27
N LEU A 168 12.15 -11.54 -5.34
CA LEU A 168 11.03 -10.63 -5.56
C LEU A 168 11.27 -9.34 -4.78
N ILE A 169 11.15 -8.20 -5.44
CA ILE A 169 11.26 -6.89 -4.81
C ILE A 169 9.87 -6.31 -4.61
N VAL A 170 9.60 -5.79 -3.41
CA VAL A 170 8.30 -5.20 -3.08
C VAL A 170 8.53 -3.80 -2.50
N ASN A 171 7.93 -2.80 -3.15
CA ASN A 171 7.90 -1.44 -2.63
C ASN A 171 6.72 -1.28 -1.65
N TYR A 172 6.90 -1.80 -0.44
CA TYR A 172 5.86 -1.81 0.59
C TYR A 172 6.39 -1.62 2.00
N ASP A 173 5.52 -1.17 2.91
CA ASP A 173 5.87 -1.05 4.33
C ASP A 173 5.96 -2.46 4.93
N ALA A 174 7.15 -2.84 5.40
CA ALA A 174 7.39 -4.17 5.93
C ALA A 174 6.53 -4.52 7.15
N ARG A 175 6.09 -3.51 7.90
CA ARG A 175 5.21 -3.71 9.07
C ARG A 175 3.82 -4.19 8.69
N LEU A 176 3.43 -4.00 7.43
CA LEU A 176 2.15 -4.41 6.87
C LEU A 176 2.30 -5.57 5.89
N PHE A 177 3.47 -5.73 5.27
CA PHE A 177 3.68 -6.74 4.24
C PHE A 177 3.51 -8.17 4.76
N LEU A 178 3.94 -8.44 6.00
CA LEU A 178 3.88 -9.80 6.55
C LEU A 178 2.44 -10.32 6.71
N GLU A 179 1.44 -9.45 6.82
CA GLU A 179 0.01 -9.84 6.85
C GLU A 179 -0.43 -10.57 5.57
N PHE A 180 0.30 -10.42 4.45
CA PHE A 180 0.00 -11.09 3.18
C PHE A 180 0.69 -12.43 3.01
N LEU A 181 1.50 -12.85 3.98
CA LEU A 181 2.11 -14.17 3.99
C LEU A 181 1.34 -15.07 4.96
N ASP A 182 1.09 -16.29 4.52
CA ASP A 182 0.49 -17.34 5.34
C ASP A 182 1.35 -17.64 6.57
N SER A 183 0.73 -18.20 7.61
CA SER A 183 1.45 -18.62 8.81
C SER A 183 2.43 -19.76 8.49
N ASN A 184 3.57 -19.80 9.16
CA ASN A 184 4.56 -20.89 9.09
C ASN A 184 5.26 -21.12 7.74
N VAL A 185 5.27 -20.15 6.81
CA VAL A 185 5.87 -20.31 5.47
C VAL A 185 7.27 -19.70 5.31
N VAL A 186 7.69 -18.84 6.25
CA VAL A 186 8.94 -18.09 6.19
C VAL A 186 10.03 -18.79 7.00
N GLY A 187 11.21 -18.96 6.42
CA GLY A 187 12.37 -19.52 7.12
C GLY A 187 13.17 -18.48 7.89
N ARG A 188 13.36 -17.29 7.31
CA ARG A 188 14.16 -16.21 7.91
C ARG A 188 13.58 -14.84 7.60
N VAL A 189 13.61 -13.95 8.58
CA VAL A 189 13.33 -12.52 8.42
C VAL A 189 14.57 -11.75 8.86
N PHE A 190 15.16 -10.98 7.96
CA PHE A 190 16.32 -10.14 8.22
C PHE A 190 15.91 -8.67 8.35
N VAL A 191 16.39 -8.01 9.40
CA VAL A 191 16.23 -6.57 9.64
C VAL A 191 17.62 -5.98 9.92
N HIS A 192 18.32 -5.55 8.86
CA HIS A 192 19.71 -5.12 8.98
C HIS A 192 19.85 -3.60 8.93
N PHE A 193 20.49 -3.04 9.96
CA PHE A 193 20.76 -1.62 10.15
C PHE A 193 19.52 -0.72 9.95
N PRO A 194 18.36 -1.04 10.58
CA PRO A 194 17.17 -0.21 10.45
C PRO A 194 17.44 1.20 11.01
N VAL A 195 16.73 2.20 10.46
CA VAL A 195 16.84 3.57 10.94
C VAL A 195 16.34 3.63 12.39
N PRO A 196 17.15 4.13 13.36
CA PRO A 196 16.82 4.02 14.78
C PRO A 196 15.72 4.98 15.24
N TRP A 197 15.46 6.06 14.48
CA TRP A 197 14.40 7.04 14.74
C TRP A 197 14.32 7.52 16.20
N ASP A 198 15.43 7.92 16.83
CA ASP A 198 15.48 8.29 18.25
C ASP A 198 14.46 9.37 18.65
N LYS A 199 14.23 10.34 17.76
CA LYS A 199 13.24 11.42 17.98
C LYS A 199 11.80 11.04 17.61
N LYS A 200 11.60 9.90 16.94
CA LYS A 200 10.28 9.43 16.47
C LYS A 200 10.14 7.90 16.61
N PRO A 201 10.14 7.34 17.85
CA PRO A 201 10.17 5.89 18.06
C PRO A 201 9.02 5.11 17.41
N HIS A 202 7.86 5.75 17.20
CA HIS A 202 6.73 5.16 16.47
C HIS A 202 7.05 4.79 15.00
N ARG A 203 8.16 5.27 14.43
CA ARG A 203 8.62 4.93 13.07
C ARG A 203 9.58 3.75 13.02
N ARG A 204 9.98 3.20 14.18
CA ARG A 204 10.84 2.03 14.26
C ARG A 204 10.11 0.83 13.64
N VAL A 205 10.86 0.00 12.90
CA VAL A 205 10.32 -1.24 12.32
C VAL A 205 10.06 -2.25 13.44
N MET A 206 11.09 -2.53 14.26
CA MET A 206 10.97 -3.37 15.43
C MET A 206 9.95 -2.79 16.40
N SER A 207 8.95 -3.59 16.74
CA SER A 207 7.88 -3.31 17.69
C SER A 207 7.27 -4.64 18.12
N VAL A 208 6.45 -4.65 19.17
CA VAL A 208 5.75 -5.88 19.60
C VAL A 208 4.92 -6.46 18.46
N GLY A 209 4.08 -5.66 17.80
CA GLY A 209 3.25 -6.12 16.69
C GLY A 209 4.06 -6.66 15.51
N PHE A 210 5.16 -6.01 15.13
CA PHE A 210 6.03 -6.51 14.06
C PHE A 210 6.69 -7.85 14.41
N ILE A 211 7.16 -8.02 15.65
CA ILE A 211 7.77 -9.29 16.08
C ILE A 211 6.71 -10.39 16.14
N GLN A 212 5.49 -10.09 16.61
CA GLN A 212 4.36 -11.03 16.58
C GLN A 212 4.06 -11.51 15.16
N GLU A 213 3.96 -10.59 14.20
CA GLU A 213 3.75 -10.96 12.80
C GLU A 213 4.93 -11.76 12.23
N CYS A 214 6.17 -11.45 12.61
CA CYS A 214 7.32 -12.28 12.25
C CYS A 214 7.18 -13.70 12.81
N MET A 215 6.87 -13.85 14.11
CA MET A 215 6.71 -15.18 14.72
C MET A 215 5.59 -15.98 14.06
N ARG A 216 4.51 -15.32 13.66
CA ARG A 216 3.39 -15.95 12.95
C ARG A 216 3.79 -16.52 11.60
N VAL A 217 4.51 -15.75 10.79
CA VAL A 217 4.91 -16.21 9.44
C VAL A 217 6.07 -17.20 9.48
N LEU A 218 6.86 -17.21 10.54
CA LEU A 218 8.02 -18.09 10.66
C LEU A 218 7.61 -19.54 10.91
N LYS A 219 8.20 -20.47 10.15
CA LYS A 219 8.14 -21.90 10.45
C LYS A 219 8.84 -22.21 11.77
N VAL A 220 8.58 -23.39 12.34
CA VAL A 220 9.36 -23.90 13.48
C VAL A 220 10.86 -23.90 13.13
N ALA A 221 11.68 -23.42 14.06
CA ALA A 221 13.12 -23.15 13.89
C ALA A 221 13.49 -22.03 12.91
N GLY A 222 12.51 -21.31 12.36
CA GLY A 222 12.72 -20.09 11.60
C GLY A 222 13.18 -18.92 12.49
N THR A 223 13.90 -17.96 11.92
CA THR A 223 14.56 -16.88 12.67
C THR A 223 14.12 -15.48 12.26
N LEU A 224 13.94 -14.61 13.25
CA LEU A 224 13.98 -13.15 13.07
C LEU A 224 15.36 -12.65 13.50
N GLU A 225 16.07 -12.01 12.59
CA GLU A 225 17.46 -11.57 12.76
C GLU A 225 17.56 -10.05 12.61
N LEU A 226 17.83 -9.37 13.72
CA LEU A 226 18.13 -7.95 13.75
C LEU A 226 19.64 -7.74 13.83
N ARG A 227 20.17 -6.81 13.03
CA ARG A 227 21.56 -6.30 13.14
C ARG A 227 21.54 -4.78 13.25
N THR A 228 22.25 -4.20 14.21
CA THR A 228 22.26 -2.73 14.43
C THR A 228 23.61 -2.23 14.95
N ASP A 229 24.01 -1.03 14.54
CA ASP A 229 25.16 -0.28 15.09
C ASP A 229 24.76 0.79 16.11
N SER A 230 23.46 0.92 16.39
CA SER A 230 22.92 1.91 17.33
C SER A 230 22.73 1.28 18.72
N PRO A 231 23.44 1.75 19.77
CA PRO A 231 23.24 1.29 21.14
C PRO A 231 21.80 1.50 21.63
N ASN A 232 21.24 2.70 21.42
CA ASN A 232 19.88 3.03 21.82
C ASN A 232 18.84 2.13 21.15
N TYR A 233 19.05 1.79 19.87
CA TYR A 233 18.15 0.90 19.16
C TYR A 233 18.29 -0.56 19.63
N PHE A 234 19.52 -0.99 19.93
CA PHE A 234 19.80 -2.29 20.52
C PHE A 234 19.14 -2.44 21.89
N GLU A 235 19.28 -1.45 22.79
CA GLU A 235 18.64 -1.44 24.11
C GLU A 235 17.11 -1.50 23.98
N TYR A 236 16.54 -0.71 23.06
CA TYR A 236 15.12 -0.76 22.76
C TYR A 236 14.67 -2.13 22.26
N CYS A 237 15.39 -2.75 21.33
CA CYS A 237 15.03 -4.07 20.82
C CYS A 237 15.22 -5.16 21.88
N SER A 238 16.21 -5.01 22.76
CA SER A 238 16.43 -5.92 23.89
C SER A 238 15.27 -5.86 24.88
N SER A 239 14.71 -4.69 25.17
CA SER A 239 13.53 -4.59 26.04
C SER A 239 12.27 -5.20 25.40
N LEU A 240 12.16 -5.22 24.06
CA LEU A 240 11.06 -5.93 23.40
C LEU A 240 11.09 -7.44 23.67
N LEU A 241 12.27 -8.04 23.85
CA LEU A 241 12.43 -9.48 24.13
C LEU A 241 11.68 -9.93 25.39
N GLU A 242 11.40 -9.01 26.32
CA GLU A 242 10.61 -9.33 27.52
C GLU A 242 9.19 -9.80 27.20
N HIS A 243 8.62 -9.38 26.06
CA HIS A 243 7.30 -9.81 25.58
C HIS A 243 7.37 -11.18 24.88
N PHE A 244 8.57 -11.66 24.54
CA PHE A 244 8.82 -12.85 23.73
C PHE A 244 9.71 -13.86 24.46
N LYS A 245 9.71 -13.87 25.79
CA LYS A 245 10.56 -14.77 26.62
C LYS A 245 10.34 -16.26 26.35
N ALA A 246 9.17 -16.63 25.83
CA ALA A 246 8.86 -18.00 25.43
C ALA A 246 9.71 -18.45 24.22
N TYR A 247 10.17 -17.52 23.38
CA TYR A 247 10.98 -17.81 22.21
C TYR A 247 12.48 -17.76 22.55
N PRO A 248 13.26 -18.78 22.19
CA PRO A 248 14.71 -18.74 22.30
C PRO A 248 15.27 -17.51 21.57
N ASN A 249 16.07 -16.73 22.28
CA ASN A 249 16.75 -15.57 21.72
C ASN A 249 18.24 -15.62 22.01
N LYS A 250 19.02 -15.04 21.10
CA LYS A 250 20.47 -14.98 21.16
C LYS A 250 20.94 -13.57 20.83
N ILE A 251 21.81 -13.04 21.69
CA ILE A 251 22.48 -11.75 21.46
C ILE A 251 23.96 -12.00 21.20
N LEU A 252 24.47 -11.43 20.12
CA LEU A 252 25.90 -11.43 19.80
C LEU A 252 26.38 -10.01 19.57
N LYS A 253 27.67 -9.78 19.86
CA LYS A 253 28.35 -8.51 19.65
C LYS A 253 29.53 -8.73 18.73
N ASN A 254 29.65 -7.90 17.70
CA ASN A 254 30.73 -7.91 16.70
C ASN A 254 30.90 -9.28 16.02
N LYS A 255 29.77 -9.97 15.74
CA LYS A 255 29.76 -11.21 14.96
C LYS A 255 30.21 -10.91 13.52
N ASP A 256 31.17 -11.66 13.01
CA ASP A 256 31.51 -11.62 11.59
C ASP A 256 30.46 -12.38 10.74
N LEU A 257 30.12 -11.79 9.60
CA LEU A 257 29.23 -12.38 8.60
C LEU A 257 30.01 -12.64 7.31
N ASP A 258 29.57 -13.63 6.54
CA ASP A 258 30.15 -13.98 5.24
C ASP A 258 30.04 -12.85 4.20
N VAL A 259 29.05 -11.96 4.39
CA VAL A 259 28.89 -10.73 3.59
C VAL A 259 28.82 -9.51 4.48
N THR A 260 29.67 -8.53 4.18
CA THR A 260 29.71 -7.24 4.88
C THR A 260 28.89 -6.20 4.10
N SER A 261 27.86 -5.64 4.74
CA SER A 261 27.09 -4.55 4.12
C SER A 261 27.92 -3.27 3.99
N LYS A 262 27.49 -2.32 3.13
CA LYS A 262 28.13 -0.99 3.03
C LYS A 262 28.17 -0.26 4.37
N TYR A 263 27.13 -0.44 5.19
CA TYR A 263 27.07 0.13 6.54
C TYR A 263 28.06 -0.55 7.46
N GLU A 264 28.09 -1.88 7.49
CA GLU A 264 29.03 -2.64 8.32
C GLU A 264 30.49 -2.31 8.00
N ALA A 265 30.87 -2.24 6.72
CA ALA A 265 32.21 -1.84 6.32
C ALA A 265 32.58 -0.43 6.80
N ARG A 266 31.61 0.50 6.78
CA ARG A 266 31.78 1.87 7.29
C ARG A 266 31.94 1.87 8.81
N TRP A 267 31.14 1.09 9.53
CA TRP A 267 31.10 1.09 10.99
C TRP A 267 32.28 0.35 11.61
N LYS A 268 32.73 -0.75 10.99
CA LYS A 268 33.99 -1.43 11.37
C LYS A 268 35.19 -0.49 11.25
N ARG A 269 35.26 0.35 10.20
CA ARG A 269 36.30 1.39 10.07
C ARG A 269 36.21 2.51 11.11
N GLN A 270 35.06 2.69 11.75
CA GLN A 270 34.84 3.67 12.81
C GLN A 270 34.90 3.02 14.20
N GLU A 271 35.32 1.75 14.29
CA GLU A 271 35.41 0.98 15.54
C GLU A 271 34.12 0.98 16.36
N LYS A 272 32.98 1.07 15.66
CA LYS A 272 31.68 0.96 16.31
C LYS A 272 31.34 -0.50 16.56
N ASP A 273 30.70 -0.73 17.70
CA ASP A 273 30.09 -2.00 18.02
C ASP A 273 28.86 -2.27 17.14
N ILE A 274 28.68 -3.53 16.78
CA ILE A 274 27.53 -4.05 16.05
C ILE A 274 26.90 -5.15 16.89
N TRP A 275 25.59 -5.05 17.11
CA TRP A 275 24.82 -6.03 17.86
C TRP A 275 23.90 -6.81 16.93
N ASP A 276 23.81 -8.11 17.19
CA ASP A 276 22.88 -9.03 16.56
C ASP A 276 21.91 -9.55 17.61
N ILE A 277 20.62 -9.53 17.29
CA ILE A 277 19.57 -10.18 18.07
C ILE A 277 18.88 -11.19 17.15
N THR A 278 18.88 -12.46 17.54
CA THR A 278 18.12 -13.51 16.86
C THR A 278 17.01 -14.01 17.77
N ILE A 279 15.79 -14.08 17.26
CA ILE A 279 14.64 -14.73 17.92
C ILE A 279 14.26 -15.95 17.07
N THR A 280 14.08 -17.11 17.69
CA THR A 280 13.79 -18.37 16.99
C THR A 280 12.36 -18.82 17.29
N SER A 281 11.57 -19.09 16.25
CA SER A 281 10.24 -19.70 16.42
C SER A 281 10.37 -21.15 16.86
N ILE A 282 9.50 -21.58 17.78
CA ILE A 282 9.49 -22.94 18.36
C ILE A 282 8.15 -23.66 18.18
N GLU A 283 7.15 -22.98 17.64
CA GLU A 283 5.78 -23.49 17.53
C GLU A 283 5.17 -23.08 16.19
N GLU A 284 4.15 -23.81 15.77
CA GLU A 284 3.35 -23.43 14.63
C GLU A 284 2.27 -22.44 15.07
N SER A 285 2.07 -21.41 14.25
CA SER A 285 0.99 -20.46 14.41
C SER A 285 -0.24 -20.88 13.62
N ALA A 286 -1.42 -20.61 14.16
CA ALA A 286 -2.67 -20.82 13.41
C ALA A 286 -2.68 -19.97 12.13
N PRO A 287 -3.38 -20.41 11.06
CA PRO A 287 -3.64 -19.57 9.89
C PRO A 287 -4.33 -18.26 10.28
N ILE A 288 -4.14 -17.21 9.48
CA ILE A 288 -4.98 -16.02 9.61
C ILE A 288 -6.36 -16.37 9.07
N GLU A 289 -7.35 -16.40 9.95
CA GLU A 289 -8.75 -16.44 9.56
C GLU A 289 -9.34 -15.04 9.75
N PHE A 290 -10.02 -14.57 8.70
CA PHE A 290 -10.78 -13.33 8.75
C PHE A 290 -12.26 -13.67 8.72
N ASP A 291 -12.91 -13.62 9.88
CA ASP A 291 -14.35 -13.92 10.07
C ASP A 291 -15.30 -12.92 9.39
N SER A 292 -14.75 -11.86 8.78
CA SER A 292 -15.49 -10.82 8.09
C SER A 292 -14.92 -10.55 6.70
N ASP A 293 -15.75 -9.92 5.87
CA ASP A 293 -15.42 -9.43 4.54
C ASP A 293 -15.71 -7.91 4.46
N PHE A 294 -15.70 -7.39 3.24
CA PHE A 294 -16.02 -5.99 2.95
C PHE A 294 -17.47 -5.81 2.46
N SER A 295 -18.36 -6.75 2.83
CA SER A 295 -19.77 -6.68 2.46
C SER A 295 -20.50 -5.57 3.21
N PHE A 296 -21.44 -4.94 2.51
CA PHE A 296 -22.30 -3.94 3.10
C PHE A 296 -23.69 -4.53 3.36
N ASP A 297 -24.40 -3.98 4.33
CA ASP A 297 -25.81 -4.26 4.52
C ASP A 297 -26.65 -3.70 3.35
N SER A 298 -27.95 -3.97 3.38
CA SER A 298 -28.91 -3.41 2.42
C SER A 298 -29.77 -2.33 3.06
N ALA A 299 -30.34 -1.45 2.23
CA ALA A 299 -31.32 -0.41 2.60
C ALA A 299 -30.74 0.80 3.35
N TYR A 300 -29.61 1.33 2.85
CA TYR A 300 -29.04 2.58 3.36
C TYR A 300 -29.88 3.81 2.99
N ASN A 301 -30.14 4.67 3.97
CA ASN A 301 -30.79 5.96 3.76
C ASN A 301 -29.75 7.07 3.53
N ILE A 302 -29.70 7.59 2.30
CA ILE A 302 -28.70 8.60 1.88
C ILE A 302 -28.77 9.88 2.71
N GLU A 303 -29.97 10.39 3.01
CA GLU A 303 -30.12 11.67 3.71
C GLU A 303 -29.71 11.54 5.18
N GLU A 304 -30.08 10.44 5.83
CA GLU A 304 -29.67 10.14 7.21
C GLU A 304 -28.15 9.96 7.33
N ILE A 305 -27.52 9.28 6.36
CA ILE A 305 -26.07 9.08 6.34
C ILE A 305 -25.35 10.43 6.25
N LYS A 306 -25.77 11.32 5.34
CA LYS A 306 -25.16 12.65 5.18
C LYS A 306 -25.15 13.44 6.48
N GLU A 307 -26.21 13.34 7.29
CA GLU A 307 -26.32 14.03 8.57
C GLU A 307 -25.43 13.42 9.65
N LYS A 308 -25.26 12.09 9.64
CA LYS A 308 -24.48 11.33 10.62
C LYS A 308 -22.97 11.33 10.37
N LEU A 309 -22.51 11.64 9.15
CA LEU A 309 -21.09 11.53 8.81
C LEU A 309 -20.20 12.37 9.76
N PRO A 310 -19.24 11.73 10.46
CA PRO A 310 -18.34 12.44 11.36
C PRO A 310 -17.47 13.45 10.62
N LYS A 311 -17.29 14.63 11.21
CA LYS A 311 -16.39 15.67 10.68
C LYS A 311 -14.92 15.45 11.06
N ASN A 312 -14.67 14.70 12.13
CA ASN A 312 -13.33 14.46 12.65
C ASN A 312 -12.93 12.99 12.41
N PRO A 313 -11.63 12.70 12.19
CA PRO A 313 -11.14 11.34 12.10
C PRO A 313 -11.47 10.54 13.36
N ILE A 314 -11.91 9.30 13.16
CA ILE A 314 -12.09 8.29 14.21
C ILE A 314 -10.80 7.46 14.29
N VAL A 315 -10.29 7.29 15.50
CA VAL A 315 -9.07 6.53 15.81
C VAL A 315 -9.48 5.38 16.73
N GLY A 316 -9.24 4.14 16.31
CA GLY A 316 -9.58 2.95 17.09
C GLY A 316 -8.43 1.97 17.11
N GLY A 317 -7.83 1.72 18.28
CA GLY A 317 -6.70 0.80 18.41
C GLY A 317 -5.58 1.08 17.40
N GLU A 318 -5.45 0.21 16.39
CA GLU A 318 -4.43 0.26 15.33
C GLU A 318 -4.95 0.77 13.96
N PHE A 319 -6.21 1.22 13.89
CA PHE A 319 -6.83 1.73 12.66
C PHE A 319 -7.40 3.14 12.82
N LEU A 320 -7.60 3.80 11.68
CA LEU A 320 -8.35 5.05 11.58
C LEU A 320 -9.47 4.93 10.55
N VAL A 321 -10.48 5.81 10.68
CA VAL A 321 -11.50 6.07 9.66
C VAL A 321 -11.71 7.58 9.59
N ASN A 322 -11.56 8.16 8.40
CA ASN A 322 -11.77 9.57 8.15
C ASN A 322 -12.64 9.76 6.92
N PHE A 323 -13.85 10.28 7.12
CA PHE A 323 -14.75 10.67 6.03
C PHE A 323 -14.33 12.07 5.55
N GLU A 324 -13.68 12.11 4.39
CA GLU A 324 -13.04 13.32 3.90
C GLU A 324 -14.01 14.27 3.21
N ASP A 325 -14.90 13.72 2.39
CA ASP A 325 -15.85 14.50 1.60
C ASP A 325 -17.03 13.63 1.16
N CYS A 326 -18.11 14.28 0.74
CA CYS A 326 -19.35 13.66 0.36
C CYS A 326 -19.93 14.36 -0.88
N TYR A 327 -20.45 13.58 -1.82
CA TYR A 327 -20.86 14.04 -3.14
C TYR A 327 -22.23 13.50 -3.50
N ASP A 328 -23.13 14.38 -3.93
CA ASP A 328 -24.44 14.02 -4.48
C ASP A 328 -24.28 13.45 -5.89
N VAL A 329 -24.62 12.16 -6.07
CA VAL A 329 -24.49 11.47 -7.36
C VAL A 329 -25.76 11.67 -8.17
N GLU A 330 -25.56 12.03 -9.43
CA GLU A 330 -26.56 12.03 -10.50
C GLU A 330 -26.10 11.04 -11.57
N ASN A 331 -26.80 9.90 -11.68
CA ASN A 331 -26.47 8.84 -12.63
C ASN A 331 -27.28 8.97 -13.95
N LYS A 332 -27.05 8.08 -14.91
CA LYS A 332 -27.75 8.13 -16.21
C LYS A 332 -29.26 7.96 -16.12
N LEU A 333 -29.76 7.29 -15.07
CA LEU A 333 -31.19 7.10 -14.80
C LEU A 333 -31.79 8.29 -14.03
N ARG A 334 -30.99 9.30 -13.71
CA ARG A 334 -31.34 10.45 -12.86
C ARG A 334 -31.78 10.05 -11.45
N GLU A 335 -31.33 8.90 -11.01
CA GLU A 335 -31.50 8.46 -9.63
C GLU A 335 -30.47 9.15 -8.74
N LYS A 336 -30.87 9.39 -7.50
CA LYS A 336 -30.01 10.01 -6.50
C LYS A 336 -29.13 8.95 -5.86
N GLY A 337 -27.83 9.23 -5.80
CA GLY A 337 -26.87 8.43 -5.06
C GLY A 337 -25.99 9.28 -4.16
N LEU A 338 -25.09 8.62 -3.44
CA LEU A 338 -24.09 9.27 -2.60
C LEU A 338 -22.72 8.65 -2.89
N LEU A 339 -21.74 9.50 -3.13
CA LEU A 339 -20.35 9.08 -3.22
C LEU A 339 -19.60 9.67 -2.02
N ILE A 340 -19.00 8.84 -1.20
CA ILE A 340 -18.32 9.24 0.04
C ILE A 340 -16.84 8.93 -0.09
N LYS A 341 -15.99 9.94 0.08
CA LYS A 341 -14.54 9.73 0.12
C LYS A 341 -14.12 9.37 1.54
N VAL A 342 -13.51 8.21 1.72
CA VAL A 342 -13.09 7.72 3.03
C VAL A 342 -11.64 7.26 2.99
N THR A 343 -10.87 7.71 3.99
CA THR A 343 -9.50 7.25 4.24
C THR A 343 -9.49 6.43 5.51
N PHE A 344 -8.99 5.20 5.45
CA PHE A 344 -9.12 4.25 6.54
C PHE A 344 -8.00 3.20 6.59
N GLY A 345 -7.98 2.39 7.65
CA GLY A 345 -6.99 1.32 7.84
C GLY A 345 -5.83 1.75 8.73
N SER A 346 -4.65 1.14 8.54
CA SER A 346 -3.48 1.39 9.40
C SER A 346 -2.99 2.84 9.36
N PHE A 347 -2.58 3.39 10.51
CA PHE A 347 -1.91 4.70 10.61
C PHE A 347 -0.64 4.83 9.77
N ASN A 348 0.04 3.71 9.53
CA ASN A 348 1.30 3.70 8.80
C ASN A 348 1.09 3.84 7.29
N ARG A 349 -0.03 3.32 6.78
CA ARG A 349 -0.37 3.36 5.37
C ARG A 349 -1.90 3.28 5.19
N PRO A 350 -2.62 4.37 5.47
CA PRO A 350 -4.05 4.38 5.29
C PRO A 350 -4.38 4.27 3.80
N VAL A 351 -5.54 3.69 3.51
CA VAL A 351 -6.09 3.54 2.17
C VAL A 351 -7.21 4.55 1.99
N THR A 352 -7.15 5.32 0.91
CA THR A 352 -8.25 6.19 0.49
C THR A 352 -9.06 5.48 -0.59
N LYS A 353 -10.36 5.28 -0.35
CA LYS A 353 -11.32 4.80 -1.34
C LYS A 353 -12.56 5.69 -1.37
N TYR A 354 -13.40 5.46 -2.37
CA TYR A 354 -14.76 5.98 -2.38
C TYR A 354 -15.75 4.87 -2.08
N LEU A 355 -16.79 5.17 -1.31
CA LEU A 355 -17.99 4.37 -1.18
C LEU A 355 -19.03 4.95 -2.12
N LEU A 356 -19.63 4.10 -2.95
CA LEU A 356 -20.76 4.48 -3.80
C LEU A 356 -22.02 3.85 -3.25
N LEU A 357 -23.01 4.70 -2.95
CA LEU A 357 -24.33 4.31 -2.50
C LEU A 357 -25.35 4.68 -3.57
N GLU A 358 -25.99 3.68 -4.16
CA GLU A 358 -27.06 3.83 -5.15
C GLU A 358 -28.13 2.78 -4.87
N GLU A 359 -29.41 3.13 -5.06
CA GLU A 359 -30.55 2.21 -4.86
C GLU A 359 -30.56 1.51 -3.48
N GLY A 360 -30.09 2.19 -2.43
CA GLY A 360 -29.99 1.64 -1.07
C GLY A 360 -28.90 0.58 -0.88
N LYS A 361 -28.02 0.37 -1.86
CA LYS A 361 -26.86 -0.53 -1.77
C LYS A 361 -25.58 0.28 -1.72
N ALA A 362 -24.63 -0.15 -0.89
CA ALA A 362 -23.30 0.43 -0.82
C ALA A 362 -22.25 -0.52 -1.41
N ARG A 363 -21.21 0.04 -2.03
CA ARG A 363 -20.03 -0.71 -2.46
C ARG A 363 -18.78 0.17 -2.40
N TYR A 364 -17.62 -0.46 -2.30
CA TYR A 364 -16.37 0.22 -2.62
C TYR A 364 -16.26 0.48 -4.13
N PHE A 365 -16.03 1.73 -4.51
CA PHE A 365 -15.71 2.11 -5.88
C PHE A 365 -14.33 1.54 -6.27
N GLN A 366 -14.22 0.95 -7.46
CA GLN A 366 -13.10 0.12 -7.92
C GLN A 366 -12.85 -1.14 -7.08
N GLY A 367 -13.90 -1.71 -6.50
CA GLY A 367 -13.85 -2.97 -5.77
C GLY A 367 -13.29 -2.84 -4.35
N GLU A 368 -13.20 -3.97 -3.66
CA GLU A 368 -12.86 -4.04 -2.23
C GLU A 368 -11.44 -3.54 -1.94
N PRO A 369 -11.19 -2.98 -0.76
CA PRO A 369 -9.82 -2.79 -0.28
C PRO A 369 -9.14 -4.15 -0.07
N ILE A 370 -7.82 -4.11 0.00
CA ILE A 370 -7.02 -5.30 0.30
C ILE A 370 -7.39 -5.79 1.71
N LYS A 371 -7.61 -7.11 1.83
CA LYS A 371 -7.96 -7.76 3.10
C LYS A 371 -6.78 -7.76 4.06
N THR A 372 -6.80 -6.83 5.00
CA THR A 372 -5.87 -6.73 6.13
C THR A 372 -6.68 -6.60 7.42
N LYS A 373 -6.08 -6.94 8.56
CA LYS A 373 -6.77 -6.83 9.85
C LYS A 373 -7.25 -5.41 10.12
N THR A 374 -6.37 -4.43 9.87
CA THR A 374 -6.68 -3.01 10.09
C THR A 374 -7.74 -2.47 9.13
N ASN A 375 -7.79 -2.94 7.87
CA ASN A 375 -8.83 -2.54 6.93
C ASN A 375 -10.18 -3.13 7.30
N LEU A 376 -10.24 -4.38 7.79
CA LEU A 376 -11.49 -5.01 8.22
C LEU A 376 -12.06 -4.35 9.47
N LEU A 377 -11.23 -4.06 10.48
CA LEU A 377 -11.66 -3.32 11.67
C LEU A 377 -12.19 -1.93 11.31
N ALA A 378 -11.51 -1.25 10.39
CA ALA A 378 -11.96 0.04 9.88
C ALA A 378 -13.27 -0.07 9.09
N HIS A 379 -13.44 -1.12 8.29
CA HIS A 379 -14.68 -1.38 7.56
C HIS A 379 -15.86 -1.65 8.52
N GLN A 380 -15.67 -2.44 9.58
CA GLN A 380 -16.68 -2.62 10.62
C GLN A 380 -17.09 -1.29 11.23
N LYS A 381 -16.12 -0.39 11.48
CA LYS A 381 -16.44 0.95 11.98
C LYS A 381 -17.19 1.81 10.96
N ILE A 382 -16.90 1.66 9.67
CA ILE A 382 -17.67 2.30 8.59
C ILE A 382 -19.11 1.78 8.60
N LEU A 383 -19.33 0.46 8.71
CA LEU A 383 -20.69 -0.12 8.78
C LEU A 383 -21.50 0.43 9.95
N GLU A 384 -20.89 0.57 11.13
CA GLU A 384 -21.56 1.19 12.30
C GLU A 384 -22.02 2.63 12.04
N ILE A 385 -21.29 3.39 11.21
CA ILE A 385 -21.59 4.80 10.90
C ILE A 385 -22.66 4.91 9.82
N LEU A 386 -22.67 3.98 8.86
CA LEU A 386 -23.64 3.99 7.76
C LEU A 386 -25.02 3.44 8.17
N LYS A 387 -25.12 2.73 9.30
CA LYS A 387 -26.38 2.35 9.95
C LYS A 387 -27.03 3.56 10.63
#